data_AF-A0A7C9VR99-F1
#
_entry.id   AF-A0A7C9VR99-F1
#
_cell.length_a   1.000
_cell.length_b   1.000
_cell.length_c   1.000
_cell.angle_alpha   90.00
_cell.angle_beta   90.00
_cell.angle_gamma   90.00
#
_symmetry.space_group_name_H-M   'P 1'
#
loop_
_entity.id
_entity.type
_entity.pdbx_description
1 polymer ?
#
loop_
_entity_poly.entity_id
_entity_poly.type
_entity_poly.pdbx_seq_one_letter_code
_entity_poly.pdbx_strand_id
1 'polypeptide(L)'
;DIYHTIEKLRADGLPFMPPPPDTYFEKIDTRLPKHGEDVARLRKNGILIDGEGVVDGGRTKVLLQIFSANAIGPIFFEFIQRKGDDGFGEGNFKALFESIEEDQIRRGVLSVDKKTAA
;
A
#
# COMPACT_ATOMS: atom_id res chain seq x y z
N ASP A 1 -0.03 12.52 -10.59
CA ASP A 1 0.99 12.28 -9.55
C ASP A 1 0.28 11.91 -8.27
N ILE A 2 0.44 10.67 -7.82
CA ILE A 2 -0.27 10.10 -6.67
C ILE A 2 0.07 10.84 -5.38
N TYR A 3 1.32 11.26 -5.19
CA TYR A 3 1.72 11.88 -3.92
C TYR A 3 0.95 13.16 -3.66
N HIS A 4 0.92 14.05 -4.66
CA HIS A 4 0.17 15.30 -4.57
C HIS A 4 -1.33 15.04 -4.42
N THR A 5 -1.88 14.07 -5.16
CA THR A 5 -3.30 13.68 -5.06
C THR A 5 -3.65 13.23 -3.65
N ILE A 6 -2.85 12.37 -3.03
CA ILE A 6 -3.12 11.84 -1.68
C ILE A 6 -2.94 12.90 -0.62
N GLU A 7 -1.91 13.75 -0.72
CA GLU A 7 -1.71 14.87 0.20
C GLU A 7 -2.90 15.83 0.17
N LYS A 8 -3.43 16.12 -1.02
CA LYS A 8 -4.64 16.94 -1.17
C LYS A 8 -5.89 16.26 -0.62
N LEU A 9 -6.14 14.99 -0.95
CA LEU A 9 -7.30 14.26 -0.45
C LEU A 9 -7.30 14.15 1.08
N ARG A 10 -6.12 13.96 1.70
CA ARG A 10 -5.96 14.00 3.16
C ARG A 10 -6.28 15.39 3.72
N ALA A 11 -5.80 16.45 3.09
CA ALA A 11 -6.10 17.83 3.49
C ALA A 11 -7.60 18.15 3.39
N ASP A 12 -8.28 17.56 2.39
CA ASP A 12 -9.72 17.68 2.18
C ASP A 12 -10.55 16.75 3.11
N GLY A 13 -9.88 16.00 4.00
CA GLY A 13 -10.53 15.21 5.05
C GLY A 13 -10.90 13.77 4.66
N LEU A 14 -10.44 13.26 3.51
CA LEU A 14 -10.68 11.86 3.13
C LEU A 14 -9.85 10.91 4.03
N PRO A 15 -10.49 10.00 4.78
CA PRO A 15 -9.77 9.00 5.57
C PRO A 15 -9.20 7.88 4.69
N PHE A 16 -8.02 7.39 5.06
CA PHE A 16 -7.33 6.26 4.42
C PHE A 16 -7.19 5.10 5.39
N MET A 17 -6.93 3.91 4.86
CA MET A 17 -6.58 2.75 5.69
C MET A 17 -5.29 3.01 6.49
N PRO A 18 -5.09 2.30 7.62
CA PRO A 18 -3.84 2.35 8.35
C PRO A 18 -2.65 2.03 7.43
N PRO A 19 -1.54 2.78 7.54
CA PRO A 19 -0.33 2.47 6.78
C PRO A 19 0.19 1.09 7.18
N PRO A 20 0.92 0.38 6.28
CA PRO A 20 1.59 -0.85 6.66
C PRO A 20 2.67 -0.58 7.73
N PRO A 21 3.16 -1.61 8.44
CA PRO A 21 4.23 -1.46 9.42
C PRO A 21 5.49 -0.83 8.83
N ASP A 22 6.29 -0.15 9.66
CA ASP A 22 7.56 0.48 9.23
C ASP A 22 8.53 -0.49 8.53
N THR A 23 8.49 -1.76 8.94
CA THR A 23 9.30 -2.84 8.35
C THR A 23 8.95 -3.12 6.89
N TYR A 24 7.76 -2.74 6.41
CA TYR A 24 7.41 -2.78 4.98
C TYR A 24 8.31 -1.81 4.21
N PHE A 25 8.40 -0.56 4.66
CA PHE A 25 9.15 0.50 3.97
C PHE A 25 10.66 0.27 4.02
N GLU A 26 11.18 -0.29 5.11
CA GLU A 26 12.60 -0.65 5.26
C GLU A 26 13.06 -1.72 4.26
N LYS A 27 12.13 -2.55 3.77
CA LYS A 27 12.43 -3.63 2.82
C LYS A 27 12.29 -3.24 1.36
N ILE A 28 11.79 -2.03 1.05
CA ILE A 28 11.52 -1.61 -0.34
C ILE A 28 12.78 -1.63 -1.18
N ASP A 29 13.88 -1.02 -0.72
CA ASP A 29 15.13 -0.93 -1.49
C ASP A 29 15.72 -2.31 -1.82
N THR A 30 15.61 -3.26 -0.88
CA THR A 30 16.06 -4.64 -1.07
C THR A 30 15.17 -5.40 -2.05
N ARG A 31 13.85 -5.18 -1.99
CA ARG A 31 12.86 -5.89 -2.83
C ARG A 31 12.81 -5.33 -4.26
N LEU A 32 12.95 -4.02 -4.39
CA LEU A 32 12.81 -3.25 -5.62
C LEU A 32 14.05 -2.36 -5.81
N PRO A 33 15.22 -2.92 -6.11
CA PRO A 33 16.42 -2.11 -6.27
C PRO A 33 16.26 -1.08 -7.39
N LYS A 34 16.71 0.16 -7.12
CA LYS A 34 16.65 1.30 -8.07
C LYS A 34 15.22 1.65 -8.50
N HIS A 35 14.24 1.48 -7.61
CA HIS A 35 12.84 1.82 -7.87
C HIS A 35 12.60 3.33 -8.12
N GLY A 36 13.47 4.21 -7.60
CA GLY A 36 13.45 5.65 -7.92
C GLY A 36 12.34 6.46 -7.23
N GLU A 37 11.69 5.91 -6.22
CA GLU A 37 10.65 6.60 -5.42
C GLU A 37 11.22 7.14 -4.12
N ASP A 38 10.60 8.18 -3.57
CA ASP A 38 10.93 8.70 -2.25
C ASP A 38 10.26 7.83 -1.17
N VAL A 39 11.03 6.90 -0.59
CA VAL A 39 10.56 5.98 0.46
C VAL A 39 10.04 6.71 1.70
N ALA A 40 10.62 7.86 2.06
CA ALA A 40 10.15 8.65 3.19
C ALA A 40 8.76 9.25 2.90
N ARG A 41 8.54 9.71 1.67
CA ARG A 41 7.23 10.24 1.24
C ARG A 41 6.19 9.13 1.05
N LEU A 42 6.60 7.93 0.61
CA LEU A 42 5.75 6.73 0.61
C LEU A 42 5.28 6.41 2.03
N ARG A 43 6.23 6.32 2.98
CA ARG A 43 5.97 6.05 4.40
C ARG A 43 5.02 7.07 5.01
N LYS A 44 5.33 8.36 4.85
CA LYS A 44 4.51 9.46 5.37
C LYS A 44 3.06 9.39 4.89
N ASN A 45 2.83 9.02 3.63
CA ASN A 45 1.50 8.98 3.04
C ASN A 45 0.82 7.61 3.15
N GLY A 46 1.51 6.57 3.60
CA GLY A 46 1.00 5.20 3.61
C GLY A 46 0.80 4.63 2.20
N ILE A 47 1.62 5.04 1.23
CA ILE A 47 1.54 4.58 -0.16
C ILE A 47 2.39 3.31 -0.31
N LEU A 48 1.79 2.28 -0.88
CA LEU A 48 2.41 1.01 -1.19
C LEU A 48 3.07 1.05 -2.56
N ILE A 49 4.15 0.29 -2.74
CA ILE A 49 4.88 0.15 -4.00
C ILE A 49 5.06 -1.33 -4.35
N ASP A 50 4.80 -1.66 -5.60
CA ASP A 50 5.10 -2.99 -6.14
C ASP A 50 5.65 -2.88 -7.56
N GLY A 51 6.09 -4.02 -8.10
CA GLY A 51 6.50 -4.18 -9.49
C GLY A 51 7.90 -4.74 -9.63
N GLU A 52 8.61 -4.31 -10.66
CA GLU A 52 9.96 -4.73 -10.99
C GLU A 52 10.92 -3.53 -10.96
N GLY A 53 12.03 -3.69 -10.23
CA GLY A 53 13.14 -2.75 -10.27
C GLY A 53 13.79 -2.66 -11.66
N VAL A 54 14.92 -1.97 -11.78
CA VAL A 54 15.64 -1.90 -13.06
C VAL A 54 16.16 -3.29 -13.44
N VAL A 55 15.57 -3.89 -14.47
CA VAL A 55 16.08 -5.12 -15.10
C VAL A 55 16.93 -4.73 -16.32
N ASP A 56 18.19 -5.17 -16.36
CA ASP A 56 19.11 -5.06 -17.52
C ASP A 56 19.26 -3.67 -18.15
N GLY A 57 19.26 -2.61 -17.34
CA GLY A 57 19.39 -1.23 -17.83
C GLY A 57 18.12 -0.67 -18.48
N GLY A 58 16.99 -1.37 -18.34
CA GLY A 58 15.66 -0.92 -18.75
C GLY A 58 15.06 0.13 -17.83
N ARG A 59 13.81 0.51 -18.12
CA ARG A 59 13.03 1.41 -17.27
C ARG A 59 12.45 0.63 -16.10
N THR A 60 12.54 1.20 -14.90
CA THR A 60 11.80 0.72 -13.72
C THR A 60 10.31 0.63 -14.04
N LYS A 61 9.69 -0.49 -13.67
CA LYS A 61 8.25 -0.70 -13.79
C LYS A 61 7.68 -0.85 -12.40
N VAL A 62 7.10 0.23 -11.87
CA VAL A 62 6.50 0.21 -10.55
C VAL A 62 5.05 0.65 -10.61
N LEU A 63 4.30 0.24 -9.59
CA LEU A 63 2.95 0.68 -9.35
C LEU A 63 2.84 1.16 -7.90
N LEU A 64 2.18 2.30 -7.74
CA LEU A 64 1.93 2.93 -6.44
C LEU A 64 0.45 2.85 -6.12
N GLN A 65 0.11 2.37 -4.93
CA GLN A 65 -1.27 2.15 -4.51
C GLN A 65 -1.52 2.68 -3.10
N ILE A 66 -2.75 3.13 -2.84
CA ILE A 66 -3.26 3.42 -1.51
C ILE A 66 -4.78 3.28 -1.49
N PHE A 67 -5.33 2.92 -0.33
CA PHE A 67 -6.74 2.60 -0.16
C PHE A 67 -7.40 3.57 0.81
N SER A 68 -8.57 4.08 0.45
CA SER A 68 -9.40 4.86 1.37
C SER A 68 -9.88 3.97 2.53
N ALA A 69 -10.26 4.58 3.64
CA ALA A 69 -11.13 3.87 4.58
C ALA A 69 -12.48 3.58 3.92
N ASN A 70 -13.32 2.79 4.59
CA ASN A 70 -14.68 2.52 4.15
C ASN A 70 -15.44 3.83 3.90
N ALA A 71 -15.94 4.01 2.68
CA ALA A 71 -16.66 5.19 2.24
C ALA A 71 -18.18 4.96 2.22
N ILE A 72 -18.62 3.77 1.77
CA ILE A 72 -20.05 3.42 1.67
C ILE A 72 -20.24 1.99 2.17
N GLY A 73 -20.61 1.84 3.45
CA GLY A 73 -20.71 0.51 4.07
C GLY A 73 -19.35 -0.23 4.05
N PRO A 74 -19.23 -1.43 3.44
CA PRO A 74 -17.95 -2.12 3.26
C PRO A 74 -17.15 -1.63 2.03
N ILE A 75 -17.69 -0.71 1.22
CA ILE A 75 -17.03 -0.25 0.00
C ILE A 75 -15.94 0.77 0.34
N PHE A 76 -14.76 0.59 -0.24
CA PHE A 76 -13.63 1.50 -0.21
C PHE A 76 -13.12 1.76 -1.64
N PHE A 77 -12.27 2.77 -1.80
CA PHE A 77 -11.69 3.17 -3.08
C PHE A 77 -10.19 2.95 -3.09
N GLU A 78 -9.67 2.58 -4.25
CA GLU A 78 -8.24 2.49 -4.53
C GLU A 78 -7.79 3.69 -5.37
N PHE A 79 -6.64 4.26 -5.00
CA PHE A 79 -5.92 5.23 -5.82
C PHE A 79 -4.63 4.59 -6.28
N ILE A 80 -4.47 4.49 -7.60
CA ILE A 80 -3.32 3.82 -8.23
C ILE A 80 -2.62 4.75 -9.22
N GLN A 81 -1.28 4.75 -9.20
CA GLN A 81 -0.45 5.31 -10.25
C GLN A 81 0.47 4.24 -10.81
N ARG A 82 0.31 3.96 -12.10
CA ARG A 82 1.17 3.05 -12.86
C ARG A 82 2.34 3.82 -13.44
N LYS A 83 3.55 3.31 -13.23
CA LYS A 83 4.80 3.80 -13.83
C LYS A 83 5.44 2.65 -14.61
N GLY A 84 4.80 2.25 -15.71
CA GLY A 84 5.29 1.19 -16.61
C GLY A 84 4.91 -0.24 -16.21
N ASP A 85 4.29 -0.44 -15.04
CA ASP A 85 3.75 -1.72 -14.60
C ASP A 85 2.22 -1.79 -14.85
N ASP A 86 1.80 -2.75 -15.66
CA ASP A 86 0.40 -3.04 -16.02
C ASP A 86 -0.22 -4.17 -15.18
N GLY A 87 0.52 -4.73 -14.22
CA GLY A 87 0.11 -5.79 -13.30
C GLY A 87 -0.83 -5.31 -12.19
N PHE A 88 -1.10 -6.18 -11.22
CA PHE A 88 -2.09 -5.89 -10.16
C PHE A 88 -1.47 -5.46 -8.82
N GLY A 89 -0.18 -5.69 -8.61
CA GLY A 89 0.48 -5.40 -7.33
C GLY A 89 0.12 -6.41 -6.24
N GLU A 90 0.36 -7.70 -6.47
CA GLU A 90 0.02 -8.77 -5.52
C GLU A 90 0.63 -8.56 -4.13
N GLY A 91 1.84 -7.98 -4.04
CA GLY A 91 2.49 -7.66 -2.77
C GLY A 91 1.80 -6.51 -2.04
N ASN A 92 1.31 -5.51 -2.77
CA ASN A 92 0.50 -4.43 -2.19
C ASN A 92 -0.86 -4.95 -1.72
N PHE A 93 -1.46 -5.87 -2.45
CA PHE A 93 -2.74 -6.48 -2.07
C PHE A 93 -2.62 -7.32 -0.80
N LYS A 94 -1.51 -8.04 -0.63
CA LYS A 94 -1.23 -8.74 0.64
C LYS A 94 -1.08 -7.76 1.80
N ALA A 95 -0.30 -6.69 1.64
CA ALA A 95 -0.13 -5.67 2.68
C ALA A 95 -1.45 -4.95 3.02
N LEU A 96 -2.32 -4.76 2.02
CA LEU A 96 -3.69 -4.27 2.21
C LEU A 96 -4.50 -5.23 3.09
N PHE A 97 -4.50 -6.53 2.78
CA PHE A 97 -5.25 -7.50 3.56
C PHE A 97 -4.80 -7.57 5.01
N GLU A 98 -3.48 -7.52 5.26
CA GLU A 98 -2.93 -7.47 6.62
C GLU A 98 -3.45 -6.23 7.38
N SER A 99 -3.55 -5.06 6.73
CA SER A 99 -4.12 -3.82 7.29
C SER A 99 -5.64 -3.90 7.53
N ILE A 100 -6.38 -4.52 6.62
CA ILE A 100 -7.84 -4.75 6.78
C ILE A 100 -8.10 -5.73 7.92
N GLU A 101 -7.35 -6.83 8.01
CA GLU A 101 -7.48 -7.82 9.08
C GLU A 101 -7.23 -7.17 10.45
N GLU A 102 -6.18 -6.35 10.56
CA GLU A 102 -5.89 -5.58 11.77
C GLU A 102 -7.05 -4.64 12.15
N ASP A 103 -7.65 -3.93 11.19
CA ASP A 103 -8.81 -3.07 11.43
C ASP A 103 -10.05 -3.86 11.85
N GLN A 104 -10.31 -5.03 11.25
CA GLN A 104 -11.43 -5.90 11.62
C GLN A 104 -11.26 -6.49 13.03
N ILE A 105 -10.04 -6.85 13.42
CA ILE A 105 -9.70 -7.24 14.80
C ILE A 105 -9.96 -6.08 15.75
N ARG A 106 -9.49 -4.87 15.42
CA ARG A 106 -9.69 -3.67 16.23
C ARG A 106 -11.16 -3.30 16.41
N ARG A 107 -11.99 -3.52 15.39
CA ARG A 107 -13.45 -3.30 15.43
C ARG A 107 -14.22 -4.44 16.10
N GLY A 108 -13.55 -5.54 16.46
CA GLY A 108 -14.16 -6.72 17.08
C GLY A 108 -15.02 -7.55 16.13
N VAL A 109 -14.89 -7.36 14.81
CA VAL A 109 -15.64 -8.09 13.78
C VAL A 109 -14.95 -9.41 13.42
N LEU A 110 -13.62 -9.49 13.59
CA LEU A 110 -12.81 -10.71 13.49
C LEU A 110 -12.32 -11.15 14.88
N SER A 111 -12.64 -12.39 15.26
CA SER A 111 -12.05 -13.06 16.42
C SER A 111 -10.90 -13.97 15.96
N VAL A 112 -9.67 -13.68 16.38
CA VAL A 112 -8.52 -14.54 16.08
C VAL A 112 -8.61 -15.81 16.91
N ASP A 113 -9.16 -16.88 16.34
CA ASP A 113 -9.05 -18.21 16.94
C ASP A 113 -7.57 -18.65 16.90
N LYS A 114 -6.92 -18.66 18.06
CA LYS A 114 -5.55 -19.16 18.28
C LYS A 114 -5.41 -20.69 18.09
N LYS A 115 -5.99 -21.26 17.04
CA LYS A 115 -5.91 -22.69 16.72
C LYS A 115 -5.60 -22.95 15.25
N THR A 116 -4.43 -22.53 14.78
CA THR A 116 -3.61 -23.33 13.83
C THR A 116 -2.26 -22.67 13.61
N ALA A 117 -1.35 -22.87 14.56
CA ALA A 117 0.07 -22.93 14.27
C ALA A 117 0.54 -24.24 14.92
N ALA A 118 0.39 -25.32 14.15
CA ALA A 118 0.97 -26.63 14.42
C ALA A 118 1.81 -27.00 13.19
#